data_AF-A0A7Y1ZG97-F1
#
_entry.id   AF-A0A7Y1ZG97-F1
#
_cell.length_a   1.000
_cell.length_b   1.000
_cell.length_c   1.000
_cell.angle_alpha   90.00
_cell.angle_beta   90.00
_cell.angle_gamma   90.00
#
_symmetry.space_group_name_H-M   'P 1'
#
loop_
_entity.id
_entity.type
_entity.pdbx_description
1 polymer ?
#
loop_
_entity_poly.entity_id
_entity_poly.type
_entity_poly.pdbx_seq_one_letter_code
_entity_poly.pdbx_strand_id
1 'polypeptide(L)'
;MTTEQAATDSRTPSPPHGYSKVCTHTREQQIHIVAQFHAHKIRPSRIAYRVGIDIAFIEALIAGETEPEFFEQLVNYYRRQRYTQRLKDADRKRTGGARYELQQAIEREFHQETDL
;
A
#
# COMPACT_ATOMS: atom_id res chain seq x y z
N MET A 1 18.39 -3.72 -34.84
CA MET A 1 19.20 -2.55 -34.43
C MET A 1 18.24 -1.46 -33.99
N THR A 2 17.87 -1.37 -32.71
CA THR A 2 18.55 -0.73 -31.55
C THR A 2 17.84 0.59 -31.26
N THR A 3 17.10 0.65 -30.15
CA THR A 3 17.18 1.73 -29.16
C THR A 3 16.42 1.30 -27.91
N GLU A 4 17.05 0.42 -27.12
CA GLU A 4 16.86 0.39 -25.67
C GLU A 4 17.36 1.71 -25.12
N GLN A 5 16.48 2.69 -24.95
CA GLN A 5 16.72 3.79 -24.01
C GLN A 5 16.32 3.29 -22.62
N ALA A 6 17.21 2.48 -22.04
CA ALA A 6 17.29 2.37 -20.60
C ALA A 6 17.70 3.76 -20.09
N ALA A 7 16.70 4.57 -19.70
CA ALA A 7 16.93 5.81 -19.00
C ALA A 7 17.78 5.49 -17.77
N THR A 8 19.00 6.03 -17.74
CA THR A 8 19.95 5.90 -16.65
C THR A 8 19.32 6.50 -15.39
N ASP A 9 18.66 5.67 -14.59
CA ASP A 9 18.09 6.08 -13.31
C ASP A 9 19.25 6.36 -12.35
N SER A 10 19.53 7.63 -12.11
CA SER A 10 20.62 8.11 -11.26
C SER A 10 20.31 8.04 -9.76
N ARG A 11 19.22 7.39 -9.37
CA ARG A 11 18.82 7.25 -7.97
C ARG A 11 19.56 6.10 -7.30
N THR A 12 20.10 6.35 -6.11
CA THR A 12 20.83 5.37 -5.30
C THR A 12 19.93 4.17 -4.95
N PRO A 13 20.24 2.96 -5.43
CA PRO A 13 19.44 1.78 -5.11
C PRO A 13 19.72 1.37 -3.66
N SER A 14 18.72 1.43 -2.80
CA SER A 14 18.80 0.86 -1.44
C SER A 14 17.56 0.01 -1.20
N PRO A 15 17.63 -1.27 -0.74
CA PRO A 15 18.74 -2.09 -0.20
C PRO A 15 19.30 -3.11 -1.27
N PRO A 16 20.27 -4.02 -0.99
CA PRO A 16 21.40 -4.40 -1.88
C PRO A 16 21.07 -5.12 -3.19
N HIS A 17 19.79 -5.38 -3.45
CA HIS A 17 19.29 -5.85 -4.73
C HIS A 17 18.32 -4.77 -5.17
N GLY A 18 18.62 -4.08 -6.28
CA GLY A 18 17.73 -3.07 -6.85
C GLY A 18 16.28 -3.57 -7.02
N TYR A 19 15.36 -2.66 -7.34
CA TYR A 19 13.95 -3.00 -7.51
C TYR A 19 13.77 -4.27 -8.35
N SER A 20 12.91 -5.20 -7.89
CA SER A 20 12.72 -6.48 -8.60
C SER A 20 12.09 -6.31 -9.99
N LYS A 21 11.53 -5.12 -10.27
CA LYS A 21 10.88 -4.74 -11.52
C LYS A 21 11.03 -3.23 -11.76
N VAL A 22 11.07 -2.83 -13.02
CA VAL A 22 10.90 -1.42 -13.43
C VAL A 22 9.43 -1.03 -13.30
N CYS A 23 9.14 0.11 -12.68
CA CYS A 23 7.77 0.61 -12.57
C CYS A 23 7.28 1.20 -13.91
N THR A 24 6.19 0.64 -14.43
CA THR A 24 5.51 1.10 -15.66
C THR A 24 4.24 1.90 -15.37
N HIS A 25 3.96 2.17 -14.09
CA HIS A 25 2.75 2.85 -13.66
C HIS A 25 2.88 4.37 -13.79
N THR A 26 1.81 5.04 -14.17
CA THR A 26 1.75 6.51 -14.16
C THR A 26 1.84 7.05 -12.73
N ARG A 27 2.19 8.33 -12.55
CA ARG A 27 2.28 8.95 -11.21
C ARG A 27 1.00 8.74 -10.39
N GLU A 28 -0.17 8.97 -11.00
CA GLU A 28 -1.47 8.76 -10.36
C GLU A 28 -1.67 7.29 -9.95
N GLN A 29 -1.37 6.33 -10.83
CA GLN A 29 -1.44 4.91 -10.51
C GLN A 29 -0.51 4.54 -9.36
N GLN A 30 0.69 5.12 -9.31
CA GLN A 30 1.64 4.90 -8.21
C GLN A 30 1.05 5.37 -6.88
N ILE A 31 0.43 6.55 -6.83
CA ILE A 31 -0.22 7.06 -5.61
C ILE A 31 -1.32 6.10 -5.13
N HIS A 32 -2.19 5.64 -6.04
CA HIS A 32 -3.22 4.65 -5.72
C HIS A 32 -2.64 3.34 -5.18
N ILE A 33 -1.58 2.83 -5.83
CA ILE A 33 -0.91 1.60 -5.42
C ILE A 33 -0.30 1.75 -4.01
N VAL A 34 0.39 2.87 -3.75
CA VAL A 34 0.99 3.15 -2.45
C VAL A 34 -0.10 3.28 -1.38
N ALA A 35 -1.19 4.01 -1.64
CA ALA A 35 -2.30 4.17 -0.71
C ALA A 35 -2.96 2.83 -0.39
N GLN A 36 -3.20 1.99 -1.41
CA GLN A 36 -3.75 0.66 -1.24
C GLN A 36 -2.85 -0.23 -0.38
N PHE A 37 -1.56 -0.30 -0.70
CA PHE A 37 -0.61 -1.13 0.06
C PHE A 37 -0.37 -0.61 1.47
N HIS A 38 -0.31 0.71 1.66
CA HIS A 38 -0.20 1.34 2.97
C HIS A 38 -1.43 1.02 3.82
N ALA A 39 -2.64 1.11 3.26
CA ALA A 39 -3.87 0.68 3.93
C ALA A 39 -3.82 -0.81 4.32
N HIS A 40 -3.10 -1.66 3.58
CA HIS A 40 -2.87 -3.07 3.91
C HIS A 40 -1.64 -3.33 4.81
N LYS A 41 -1.06 -2.28 5.43
CA LYS A 41 0.11 -2.35 6.31
C LYS A 41 1.34 -3.00 5.66
N ILE A 42 1.47 -2.86 4.34
CA ILE A 42 2.68 -3.32 3.63
C ILE A 42 3.77 -2.27 3.81
N ARG A 43 4.96 -2.72 4.23
CA ARG A 43 6.11 -1.84 4.50
C ARG A 43 6.55 -1.09 3.22
N PRO A 44 6.97 0.19 3.31
CA PRO A 44 7.44 0.98 2.17
C PRO A 44 8.48 0.27 1.31
N SER A 45 9.52 -0.30 1.92
CA SER A 45 10.56 -1.03 1.20
C SER A 45 10.05 -2.25 0.43
N ARG A 46 8.95 -2.89 0.90
CA ARG A 46 8.32 -4.00 0.18
C ARG A 46 7.51 -3.52 -1.03
N ILE A 47 6.84 -2.37 -0.92
CA ILE A 47 6.13 -1.75 -2.05
C ILE A 47 7.15 -1.38 -3.13
N ALA A 48 8.22 -0.70 -2.72
CA ALA A 48 9.31 -0.29 -3.59
C ALA A 48 9.91 -1.52 -4.31
N TYR A 49 10.31 -2.55 -3.55
CA TYR A 49 10.88 -3.77 -4.12
C TYR A 49 9.95 -4.47 -5.11
N ARG A 50 8.65 -4.63 -4.79
CA ARG A 50 7.69 -5.41 -5.59
C ARG A 50 7.19 -4.66 -6.83
N VAL A 51 7.00 -3.36 -6.73
CA VAL A 51 6.36 -2.55 -7.78
C VAL A 51 7.40 -1.79 -8.61
N GLY A 52 8.55 -1.47 -8.02
CA GLY A 52 9.58 -0.61 -8.62
C GLY A 52 9.29 0.88 -8.46
N ILE A 53 8.39 1.25 -7.55
CA ILE A 53 8.14 2.66 -7.21
C ILE A 53 9.29 3.15 -6.35
N ASP A 54 9.74 4.37 -6.60
CA ASP A 54 10.82 4.98 -5.85
C ASP A 54 10.50 5.07 -4.35
N ILE A 55 11.43 4.61 -3.50
CA ILE A 55 11.20 4.55 -2.06
C ILE A 55 11.05 5.94 -1.43
N ALA A 56 11.77 6.95 -1.91
CA ALA A 56 11.65 8.30 -1.39
C ALA A 56 10.27 8.90 -1.74
N PHE A 57 9.74 8.62 -2.93
CA PHE A 57 8.37 8.99 -3.28
C PHE A 57 7.33 8.31 -2.37
N ILE A 58 7.50 7.03 -2.06
CA ILE A 58 6.62 6.31 -1.13
C ILE A 58 6.67 6.94 0.27
N GLU A 59 7.87 7.21 0.77
CA GLU A 59 8.08 7.79 2.10
C GLU A 59 7.50 9.20 2.18
N ALA A 60 7.70 10.03 1.15
CA ALA A 60 7.15 11.39 1.09
C ALA A 60 5.61 11.40 1.08
N LEU A 61 4.96 10.45 0.37
CA LEU A 61 3.51 10.28 0.43
C LEU A 61 3.03 9.91 1.83
N ILE A 62 3.68 8.92 2.48
CA ILE A 62 3.29 8.43 3.81
C ILE A 62 3.54 9.48 4.90
N ALA A 63 4.61 10.27 4.77
CA ALA A 63 4.93 11.36 5.67
C ALA A 63 4.03 12.59 5.50
N GLY A 64 3.17 12.61 4.46
CA GLY A 64 2.32 13.76 4.13
C GLY A 64 3.06 14.93 3.49
N GLU A 65 4.30 14.71 3.03
CA GLU A 65 5.11 15.72 2.34
C GLU A 65 4.66 15.93 0.88
N THR A 66 3.99 14.93 0.29
CA THR A 66 3.49 14.96 -1.08
C THR A 66 2.00 14.65 -1.13
N GLU A 67 1.20 15.54 -1.74
CA GLU A 67 -0.24 15.36 -2.00
C GLU A 67 -1.03 14.88 -0.75
N PRO A 68 -0.85 15.47 0.44
CA PRO A 68 -1.31 14.90 1.71
C PRO A 68 -2.81 14.63 1.74
N GLU A 69 -3.63 15.61 1.36
CA GLU A 69 -5.09 15.49 1.39
C GLU A 69 -5.60 14.38 0.45
N PHE A 70 -5.07 14.32 -0.77
CA PHE A 70 -5.48 13.31 -1.75
C PHE A 70 -5.03 11.92 -1.33
N PHE A 71 -3.79 11.77 -0.86
CA PHE A 71 -3.25 10.50 -0.41
C PHE A 71 -4.01 9.97 0.80
N GLU A 72 -4.32 10.82 1.78
CA GLU A 72 -5.09 10.44 2.96
C GLU A 72 -6.52 9.99 2.61
N GLN A 73 -7.19 10.71 1.71
CA GLN A 73 -8.52 10.30 1.20
C GLN A 73 -8.47 8.91 0.56
N LEU A 74 -7.44 8.62 -0.24
CA LEU A 74 -7.25 7.30 -0.85
C LEU A 74 -6.95 6.22 0.19
N VAL A 75 -6.10 6.52 1.19
CA VAL A 75 -5.80 5.58 2.29
C VAL A 75 -7.08 5.23 3.04
N ASN A 76 -7.93 6.22 3.35
CA ASN A 76 -9.22 6.00 4.01
C ASN A 76 -10.19 5.18 3.16
N TYR A 77 -10.24 5.44 1.85
CA TYR A 77 -11.00 4.60 0.90
C TYR A 77 -10.55 3.13 0.95
N TYR A 78 -9.24 2.87 0.84
CA TYR A 78 -8.71 1.50 0.84
C TYR A 78 -8.77 0.83 2.22
N ARG A 79 -8.72 1.58 3.34
CA ARG A 79 -8.96 1.05 4.70
C ARG A 79 -10.37 0.48 4.82
N ARG A 80 -11.38 1.23 4.34
CA ARG A 80 -12.79 0.76 4.31
C ARG A 80 -12.95 -0.48 3.43
N GLN A 81 -12.29 -0.50 2.26
CA GLN A 81 -12.30 -1.66 1.38
C GLN A 81 -11.66 -2.89 2.06
N ARG A 82 -10.49 -2.72 2.70
CA ARG A 82 -9.80 -3.79 3.45
C ARG A 82 -10.66 -4.34 4.57
N TYR A 83 -11.27 -3.46 5.37
CA TYR A 83 -12.18 -3.83 6.45
C TYR A 83 -13.33 -4.72 5.93
N THR A 84 -14.03 -4.24 4.90
CA THR A 84 -15.15 -4.98 4.29
C THR A 84 -14.71 -6.34 3.75
N GLN A 85 -13.54 -6.42 3.11
CA GLN A 85 -12.99 -7.67 2.61
C GLN A 85 -12.67 -8.65 3.75
N ARG A 86 -12.06 -8.16 4.85
CA ARG A 86 -11.71 -8.99 6.01
C ARG A 86 -12.93 -9.54 6.73
N LEU A 87 -14.01 -8.77 6.85
CA LEU A 87 -15.28 -9.27 7.39
C LEU A 87 -15.86 -10.40 6.53
N LYS A 88 -15.93 -10.20 5.22
CA LYS A 88 -16.41 -11.23 4.27
C LYS A 88 -15.56 -12.49 4.34
N ASP A 89 -14.24 -12.35 4.49
CA ASP A 89 -13.34 -13.48 4.65
C ASP A 89 -13.55 -14.21 5.98
N ALA A 90 -13.79 -13.47 7.08
CA ALA A 90 -14.11 -14.04 8.39
C ALA A 90 -15.41 -14.86 8.34
N ASP A 91 -16.43 -14.35 7.66
CA ASP A 91 -17.71 -15.04 7.46
C ASP A 91 -17.56 -16.35 6.69
N ARG A 92 -16.62 -16.41 5.73
CA ARG A 92 -16.37 -17.60 4.91
C ARG A 92 -15.49 -18.63 5.60
N LYS A 93 -14.52 -18.20 6.41
CA LYS A 93 -13.44 -19.06 6.94
C LYS A 93 -13.70 -19.59 8.35
N ARG A 94 -14.58 -18.96 9.14
CA ARG A 94 -14.82 -19.29 10.55
C ARG A 94 -16.32 -19.47 10.83
N THR A 95 -16.63 -20.23 11.87
CA THR A 95 -18.00 -20.47 12.32
C THR A 95 -18.13 -20.24 13.83
N GLY A 96 -19.37 -20.00 14.29
CA GLY A 96 -19.68 -19.85 15.72
C GLY A 96 -18.89 -18.75 16.43
N GLY A 97 -18.45 -19.03 17.66
CA GLY A 97 -17.72 -18.06 18.50
C GLY A 97 -16.43 -17.54 17.87
N ALA A 98 -15.68 -18.39 17.17
CA ALA A 98 -14.42 -17.99 16.52
C ALA A 98 -14.63 -16.95 15.39
N ARG A 99 -15.80 -16.97 14.73
CA ARG A 99 -16.16 -15.92 13.76
C ARG A 99 -16.40 -14.59 14.45
N TYR A 100 -17.16 -14.62 15.55
CA TYR A 100 -17.52 -13.42 16.31
C TYR A 100 -16.28 -12.72 16.89
N GLU A 101 -15.37 -13.47 17.49
CA GLU A 101 -14.11 -12.92 18.03
C GLU A 101 -13.26 -12.26 16.93
N LEU A 102 -13.18 -12.90 15.76
CA LEU A 102 -12.44 -12.37 14.62
C LEU A 102 -13.08 -11.08 14.06
N GLN A 103 -14.41 -11.03 13.95
CA GLN A 103 -15.14 -9.84 13.51
C GLN A 103 -14.90 -8.67 14.47
N GLN A 104 -15.02 -8.89 15.78
CA GLN A 104 -14.71 -7.84 16.76
C GLN A 104 -13.25 -7.37 16.69
N ALA A 105 -12.31 -8.29 16.45
CA ALA A 105 -10.90 -7.91 16.29
C ALA A 105 -10.69 -7.03 15.04
N ILE A 106 -11.36 -7.36 13.93
CA ILE A 106 -11.34 -6.58 12.69
C ILE A 106 -11.95 -5.20 12.90
N GLU A 107 -13.08 -5.10 13.62
CA GLU A 107 -13.75 -3.83 13.95
C GLU A 107 -12.87 -2.94 14.83
N ARG A 108 -12.30 -3.48 15.91
CA ARG A 108 -11.38 -2.73 16.79
C ARG A 108 -10.18 -2.20 16.03
N GLU A 109 -9.57 -3.02 15.17
CA GLU A 109 -8.43 -2.60 14.35
C GLU A 109 -8.83 -1.47 13.38
N PHE A 110 -10.00 -1.56 12.77
CA PHE A 110 -10.47 -0.53 11.84
C PHE A 110 -10.72 0.81 12.54
N HIS A 111 -11.40 0.80 13.69
CA HIS A 111 -11.64 2.02 14.48
C HIS A 111 -10.34 2.69 14.93
N GLN A 112 -9.39 1.91 15.44
CA GLN A 112 -8.07 2.43 15.82
C GLN A 112 -7.34 3.10 14.65
N GLU A 113 -7.55 2.62 13.42
CA GLU A 113 -6.91 3.20 12.24
C GLU A 113 -7.62 4.45 11.70
N THR A 114 -8.94 4.58 11.90
CA THR A 114 -9.72 5.73 11.41
C THR A 114 -9.84 6.87 12.41
N ASP A 115 -9.68 6.59 13.70
CA ASP A 115 -9.74 7.58 14.78
C ASP A 115 -8.37 8.25 15.05
N LEU A 116 -7.32 7.81 14.34
CA LEU A 116 -5.97 8.41 14.27
C LEU A 116 -5.82 9.23 12.99
#